data_AF-A0A7R9KBF7-F1
#
_entry.id   AF-A0A7R9KBF7-F1
#
_cell.length_a   1.000
_cell.length_b   1.000
_cell.length_c   1.000
_cell.angle_alpha   90.00
_cell.angle_beta   90.00
_cell.angle_gamma   90.00
#
_symmetry.space_group_name_H-M   'P 1'
#
loop_
_entity.id
_entity.type
_entity.pdbx_description
1 polymer ?
#
loop_
_entity_poly.entity_id
_entity_poly.type
_entity_poly.pdbx_seq_one_letter_code
_entity_poly.pdbx_strand_id
1 'polypeptide(L)'
;MNCHLRMVGKSQDFPGVCIKSEAPLLVTNQVSLVDPSDLQSTPVEWRFTDAGEKVRVSVRSGRIIPIPVMAGETVDYKTKASYKGYIVPVPVIVDYKTKASYKGKVRVSLWSGYIVPVPVIVDYKTK
;
A
#
# COMPACT_ATOMS: atom_id res chain seq x y z
N MET A 1 11.56 10.48 22.95
CA MET A 1 12.22 9.58 21.99
C MET A 1 13.29 8.78 22.72
N ASN A 2 13.41 7.49 22.41
CA ASN A 2 14.37 6.58 23.04
C ASN A 2 15.64 6.50 22.20
N CYS A 3 16.76 7.02 22.71
CA CYS A 3 18.02 7.06 21.99
C CYS A 3 19.21 6.75 22.90
N HIS A 4 20.24 6.13 22.35
CA HIS A 4 21.52 5.89 23.00
C HIS A 4 22.67 6.43 22.13
N LEU A 5 23.82 6.70 22.74
CA LEU A 5 25.01 7.12 22.01
C LEU A 5 25.79 5.87 21.57
N ARG A 6 26.18 5.83 20.30
CA ARG A 6 27.07 4.80 19.77
C ARG A 6 28.24 5.42 19.02
N MET A 7 29.41 4.79 19.13
CA MET A 7 30.59 5.16 18.35
C MET A 7 30.51 4.52 16.97
N VAL A 8 30.69 5.29 15.91
CA VAL A 8 30.73 4.81 14.52
C VAL A 8 32.06 5.17 13.88
N GLY A 9 32.58 4.27 13.05
CA GLY A 9 33.79 4.51 12.26
C GLY A 9 35.10 4.49 13.05
N LYS A 10 35.12 3.96 14.28
CA LYS A 10 36.34 3.81 15.07
C LYS A 10 37.36 2.93 14.34
N SER A 11 38.57 3.44 14.13
CA SER A 11 39.72 2.71 13.60
C SER A 11 40.92 2.87 14.56
N GLN A 12 42.07 2.32 14.22
CA GLN A 12 43.27 2.43 15.06
C GLN A 12 43.79 3.87 15.14
N ASP A 13 43.69 4.62 14.03
CA ASP A 13 44.17 6.00 13.92
C ASP A 13 43.07 7.05 14.16
N PHE A 14 41.80 6.61 14.22
CA PHE A 14 40.66 7.50 14.38
C PHE A 14 39.74 7.03 15.53
N PRO A 15 39.51 7.86 16.56
CA PRO A 15 38.73 7.46 17.73
C PRO A 15 37.24 7.18 17.44
N GLY A 16 36.75 7.52 16.24
CA GLY A 16 35.35 7.38 15.85
C GLY A 16 34.52 8.62 16.16
N VAL A 17 33.28 8.63 15.69
CA VAL A 17 32.31 9.72 15.94
C VAL A 17 31.19 9.21 16.85
N CYS A 18 30.86 9.99 17.88
CA CYS A 18 29.66 9.78 18.70
C CYS A 18 28.41 10.14 17.90
N ILE A 19 27.52 9.16 17.66
CA ILE A 19 26.24 9.38 16.99
C ILE A 19 25.11 8.96 17.92
N LYS A 20 24.06 9.78 17.99
CA LYS A 20 22.81 9.45 18.68
C LYS A 20 22.00 8.48 17.81
N SER A 21 21.85 7.25 18.28
CA SER A 21 21.10 6.19 17.61
C SER A 21 19.77 5.96 18.32
N GLU A 22 18.69 5.82 17.56
CA GLU A 22 17.38 5.45 18.09
C GLU A 22 17.36 4.00 18.57
N ALA A 23 16.55 3.71 19.59
CA ALA A 23 16.33 2.37 20.11
C ALA A 23 14.85 1.97 19.93
N PRO A 24 14.56 0.68 19.66
CA PRO A 24 13.21 0.22 19.41
C PRO A 24 12.33 0.39 20.66
N LEU A 25 11.04 0.65 20.42
CA LEU A 25 10.00 0.72 21.44
C LEU A 25 8.91 -0.28 21.13
N LEU A 26 8.30 -0.83 22.18
CA LEU A 26 7.22 -1.80 22.06
C LEU A 26 5.91 -1.10 21.68
N VAL A 27 5.33 -1.51 20.54
CA VAL A 27 4.14 -0.88 19.95
C VAL A 27 2.91 -0.93 20.87
N THR A 28 2.77 -1.99 21.67
CA THR A 28 1.56 -2.21 22.47
C THR A 28 1.42 -1.24 23.64
N ASN A 29 2.52 -0.94 24.33
CA ASN A 29 2.48 -0.25 25.63
C ASN A 29 3.35 1.01 25.72
N GLN A 30 4.33 1.18 24.83
CA GLN A 30 5.32 2.28 24.95
C GLN A 30 5.07 3.43 23.97
N VAL A 31 4.15 3.25 23.02
CA VAL A 31 3.80 4.26 22.01
C VAL A 31 2.29 4.31 21.84
N SER A 32 1.76 5.50 21.55
CA SER A 32 0.36 5.73 21.25
C SER A 32 0.22 6.75 20.13
N LEU A 33 -0.88 6.69 19.38
CA LEU A 33 -1.19 7.68 18.36
C LEU A 33 -1.75 8.94 19.01
N VAL A 34 -1.46 10.07 18.38
CA VAL A 34 -1.86 11.40 18.85
C VAL A 34 -3.00 11.92 17.99
N ASP A 35 -3.99 12.52 18.62
CA ASP A 35 -5.11 13.16 17.94
C ASP A 35 -4.68 14.53 17.37
N PRO A 36 -4.91 14.81 16.07
CA PRO A 36 -4.53 16.08 15.47
C PRO A 36 -5.30 17.29 16.02
N SER A 37 -6.44 17.11 16.71
CA SER A 37 -7.24 18.23 17.19
C SER A 37 -6.74 18.82 18.50
N ASP A 38 -6.19 18.00 19.39
CA ASP A 38 -5.80 18.42 20.74
C ASP A 38 -4.42 17.94 21.18
N LEU A 39 -3.71 17.24 20.29
CA LEU A 39 -2.33 16.77 20.46
C LEU A 39 -2.14 15.83 21.66
N GLN A 40 -3.21 15.21 22.17
CA GLN A 40 -3.11 14.21 23.23
C GLN A 40 -3.11 12.78 22.68
N SER A 41 -2.55 11.85 23.45
CA SER A 41 -2.54 10.42 23.14
C SER A 41 -3.97 9.85 23.16
N THR A 42 -4.31 9.06 22.14
CA THR A 42 -5.62 8.41 22.04
C THR A 42 -5.54 6.97 21.56
N PRO A 43 -6.37 6.07 22.11
CA PRO A 43 -6.60 4.77 21.49
C PRO A 43 -7.36 4.95 20.17
N VAL A 44 -7.15 4.01 19.25
CA VAL A 44 -7.61 4.11 17.87
C VAL A 44 -8.33 2.84 17.44
N GLU A 45 -9.44 3.02 16.75
CA GLU A 45 -10.24 1.93 16.15
C GLU A 45 -10.20 2.00 14.63
N TRP A 46 -10.28 0.84 13.98
CA TRP A 46 -10.44 0.76 12.53
C TRP A 46 -11.92 0.78 12.17
N ARG A 47 -12.32 1.72 11.31
CA ARG A 47 -13.69 1.84 10.78
C ARG A 47 -13.64 1.95 9.26
N PHE A 48 -14.78 1.76 8.60
CA PHE A 48 -14.93 1.95 7.17
C PHE A 48 -15.76 3.21 6.90
N THR A 49 -15.33 4.01 5.93
CA THR A 49 -16.14 5.12 5.41
C THR A 49 -17.21 4.60 4.45
N ASP A 50 -18.19 5.43 4.10
CA ASP A 50 -19.24 5.08 3.13
C ASP A 50 -18.67 4.77 1.73
N ALA A 51 -17.49 5.31 1.41
CA ALA A 51 -16.74 4.99 0.19
C ALA A 51 -16.05 3.61 0.25
N GLY A 52 -16.15 2.89 1.37
CA GLY A 52 -15.52 1.59 1.61
C GLY A 52 -14.04 1.68 2.02
N GLU A 53 -13.52 2.87 2.33
CA GLU A 53 -12.12 3.04 2.71
C GLU A 53 -11.91 2.72 4.19
N LYS A 54 -10.88 1.93 4.49
CA LYS A 54 -10.50 1.59 5.86
C LYS A 54 -9.72 2.74 6.49
N VAL A 55 -10.33 3.41 7.46
CA VAL A 55 -9.76 4.56 8.17
C VAL A 55 -9.55 4.26 9.64
N ARG A 56 -8.55 4.90 10.23
CA ARG A 56 -8.28 4.84 11.66
C ARG A 56 -8.94 6.03 12.35
N VAL A 57 -9.71 5.79 13.40
CA VAL A 57 -10.55 6.79 14.07
C VAL A 57 -10.15 6.88 15.55
N SER A 58 -9.96 8.11 16.03
CA SER A 58 -9.75 8.41 17.45
C SER A 58 -11.00 8.07 18.24
N VAL A 59 -10.88 7.24 19.28
CA VAL A 59 -12.03 6.88 20.16
C VAL A 59 -12.55 8.09 20.92
N ARG A 60 -11.68 9.05 21.23
CA ARG A 60 -12.02 10.21 22.08
C ARG A 60 -12.71 11.32 21.30
N SER A 61 -12.21 11.70 20.12
CA SER A 61 -12.79 12.81 19.33
C SER A 61 -13.66 12.33 18.17
N GLY A 62 -13.62 11.04 17.83
CA GLY A 62 -14.30 10.49 16.64
C GLY A 62 -13.68 10.95 15.31
N ARG A 63 -12.54 11.64 15.34
CA ARG A 63 -11.89 12.15 14.11
C ARG A 63 -11.07 11.07 13.43
N ILE A 64 -11.02 11.16 12.10
CA ILE A 64 -10.16 10.31 11.27
C ILE A 64 -8.71 10.80 11.42
N ILE A 65 -7.81 9.88 11.79
CA ILE A 65 -6.37 10.15 11.86
C ILE A 65 -5.76 9.83 10.48
N PRO A 66 -5.34 10.83 9.69
CA PRO A 66 -4.87 10.61 8.32
C PRO A 66 -3.60 9.74 8.31
N ILE A 67 -3.50 8.81 7.36
CA ILE A 67 -2.27 8.02 7.15
C ILE A 67 -1.25 8.95 6.45
N PRO A 68 0.00 9.06 6.96
CA PRO A 68 1.00 9.92 6.33
C PRO A 68 1.34 9.43 4.93
N VAL A 69 1.62 10.35 4.01
CA VAL A 69 1.93 10.05 2.59
C VAL A 69 3.11 9.10 2.45
N MET A 70 4.10 9.19 3.36
CA MET A 70 5.27 8.32 3.40
C MET A 70 4.93 6.83 3.58
N ALA A 71 3.76 6.51 4.15
CA ALA A 71 3.33 5.11 4.27
C ALA A 71 3.06 4.44 2.91
N GLY A 72 2.89 5.22 1.84
CA GLY A 72 2.77 4.73 0.46
C GLY A 72 4.10 4.68 -0.31
N GLU A 73 5.22 4.99 0.34
CA GLU A 73 6.54 4.89 -0.27
C GLU A 73 7.02 3.44 -0.36
N THR A 74 7.87 3.18 -1.34
CA THR A 74 8.46 1.86 -1.58
C THR A 74 9.71 1.68 -0.70
N VAL A 75 10.25 0.46 -0.57
CA VAL A 75 11.43 0.15 0.28
C VAL A 75 12.64 1.06 0.02
N ASP A 76 12.78 1.56 -1.21
CA ASP A 76 13.83 2.48 -1.64
C ASP A 76 13.51 3.97 -1.43
N TYR A 77 12.50 4.30 -0.62
CA TYR A 77 12.06 5.67 -0.30
C TYR A 77 11.67 6.48 -1.54
N LYS A 78 11.16 5.79 -2.55
CA LYS A 78 10.70 6.38 -3.79
C LYS A 78 9.19 6.31 -3.89
N THR A 79 8.60 7.41 -4.34
CA THR A 79 7.21 7.45 -4.74
C THR A 79 7.05 6.66 -6.05
N LYS A 80 5.89 6.02 -6.22
CA LYS A 80 5.53 5.28 -7.44
C LYS A 80 5.74 6.10 -8.72
N ALA A 81 5.50 7.41 -8.66
CA ALA A 81 5.68 8.31 -9.80
C ALA A 81 7.16 8.49 -10.21
N SER A 82 8.12 8.34 -9.28
CA SER A 82 9.54 8.52 -9.59
C SER A 82 10.17 7.31 -10.28
N TYR A 83 9.50 6.16 -10.26
CA TYR A 83 9.92 4.98 -11.01
C TYR A 83 9.76 5.24 -12.51
N LYS A 84 10.84 5.73 -13.13
CA LYS A 84 11.00 5.65 -14.58
C LYS A 84 11.21 4.18 -14.90
N GLY A 85 10.28 3.58 -15.64
CA GLY A 85 10.50 2.26 -16.22
C GLY A 85 11.82 2.31 -16.97
N TYR A 86 12.77 1.45 -16.61
CA TYR A 86 13.97 1.30 -17.42
C TYR A 86 13.49 0.95 -18.82
N ILE A 87 13.74 1.84 -19.77
CA ILE A 87 13.73 1.49 -21.18
C ILE A 87 14.91 0.54 -21.30
N VAL A 88 14.67 -0.75 -21.05
CA VAL A 88 15.64 -1.77 -21.41
C VAL A 88 15.90 -1.56 -22.92
N PRO A 89 17.17 -1.45 -23.37
CA PRO A 89 17.49 -1.25 -24.79
C PRO A 89 17.14 -2.48 -25.66
N VAL A 90 16.49 -3.49 -25.05
CA VAL A 90 15.93 -4.68 -25.69
C VAL A 90 14.43 -4.41 -25.86
N PRO A 91 13.82 -4.69 -27.03
CA PRO A 91 12.42 -4.41 -27.30
C PRO A 91 11.51 -5.33 -26.49
N VAL A 92 11.39 -5.07 -25.19
CA VAL A 92 10.31 -5.61 -24.36
C VAL A 92 9.41 -4.44 -24.05
N ILE A 93 8.56 -4.13 -25.03
CA ILE A 93 7.44 -3.21 -24.86
C ILE A 93 6.47 -3.89 -23.88
N VAL A 94 6.63 -3.65 -22.58
CA VAL A 94 5.65 -4.09 -21.58
C VAL A 94 4.58 -3.01 -21.45
N ASP A 95 3.82 -2.80 -22.52
CA ASP A 95 2.62 -1.95 -22.50
C ASP A 95 1.45 -2.81 -22.01
N TYR A 96 1.42 -3.13 -20.71
CA TYR A 96 0.28 -3.85 -20.11
C TYR A 96 -0.88 -2.90 -19.78
N LYS A 97 -1.18 -1.93 -20.66
CA LYS A 97 -2.53 -1.34 -20.62
C LYS A 97 -3.48 -2.44 -21.06
N THR A 98 -4.18 -3.03 -20.09
CA THR A 98 -5.24 -4.02 -20.28
C THR A 98 -6.33 -3.44 -21.20
N LYS A 99 -6.14 -3.59 -22.51
CA LYS A 99 -7.19 -3.36 -23.51
C LYS A 99 -8.15 -4.54 -23.44
N ALA A 100 -9.03 -4.54 -22.46
CA ALA A 100 -10.17 -5.45 -22.46
C ALA A 100 -11.16 -5.00 -23.56
N SER A 101 -10.91 -5.43 -24.80
CA SER A 101 -11.89 -5.28 -25.89
C SER A 101 -12.85 -6.47 -25.84
N TYR A 102 -13.97 -6.32 -25.15
CA TYR A 102 -15.06 -7.30 -25.16
C TYR A 102 -15.72 -7.34 -26.56
N LYS A 103 -15.68 -8.48 -27.24
CA LYS A 103 -16.51 -8.79 -28.42
C LYS A 103 -17.28 -10.09 -28.18
N GLY A 104 -18.32 -10.03 -27.36
CA GLY A 104 -19.29 -11.11 -27.26
C GLY A 104 -20.18 -11.18 -28.51
N LYS A 105 -20.15 -12.28 -29.26
CA LYS A 105 -21.22 -12.64 -30.19
C LYS A 105 -22.26 -13.46 -29.44
N VAL A 106 -23.38 -12.85 -29.08
CA VAL A 106 -24.55 -13.58 -28.61
C VAL A 106 -25.20 -14.24 -29.82
N ARG A 107 -25.15 -15.58 -29.92
CA ARG A 107 -26.07 -16.33 -30.79
C ARG A 107 -27.15 -16.89 -29.89
N VAL A 108 -28.34 -16.30 -29.95
CA VAL A 108 -29.55 -16.91 -29.38
C VAL A 108 -30.10 -17.84 -30.45
N SER A 109 -30.00 -19.16 -30.26
CA SER A 109 -30.68 -20.12 -31.11
C SER A 109 -32.06 -20.41 -30.53
N LEU A 110 -33.11 -19.96 -31.22
CA LEU A 110 -34.47 -20.44 -30.99
C LEU A 110 -34.55 -21.87 -31.51
N TRP A 111 -34.55 -22.84 -30.61
CA TRP A 111 -35.06 -24.17 -30.89
C TRP A 111 -36.32 -24.38 -30.07
N SER A 112 -37.36 -24.83 -30.75
CA SER A 112 -38.71 -25.02 -30.24
C SER A 112 -38.73 -25.68 -28.86
N GLY A 113 -39.26 -24.96 -27.86
CA GLY A 113 -40.05 -25.57 -26.79
C GLY A 113 -39.52 -25.56 -25.36
N TYR A 114 -38.23 -25.49 -25.07
CA TYR A 114 -37.75 -25.59 -23.66
C TYR A 114 -36.45 -24.80 -23.40
N ILE A 115 -36.45 -23.97 -22.36
CA ILE A 115 -35.29 -23.19 -21.90
C ILE A 115 -34.52 -24.00 -20.86
N VAL A 116 -33.29 -24.40 -21.19
CA VAL A 116 -32.30 -24.87 -20.21
C VAL A 116 -31.01 -24.08 -20.40
N PRO A 117 -30.53 -23.32 -19.40
CA PRO A 117 -29.25 -22.62 -19.50
C PRO A 117 -28.11 -23.63 -19.33
N VAL A 118 -27.35 -23.87 -20.39
CA VAL A 118 -26.08 -24.63 -20.34
C VAL A 118 -24.95 -23.66 -19.98
N PRO A 119 -24.10 -23.96 -18.97
CA PRO A 119 -22.97 -23.10 -18.65
C PRO A 119 -21.94 -23.11 -19.77
N VAL A 120 -21.60 -21.92 -20.27
CA VAL A 120 -20.60 -21.72 -21.32
C VAL A 120 -19.20 -21.83 -20.71
N ILE A 121 -18.42 -22.82 -21.15
CA ILE A 121 -16.99 -22.92 -20.86
C ILE A 121 -16.28 -21.85 -21.72
N VAL A 122 -15.66 -20.87 -21.07
CA VAL A 122 -14.92 -19.79 -21.73
C VAL A 122 -13.46 -20.22 -21.90
N ASP A 123 -13.09 -20.64 -23.10
CA ASP A 123 -11.68 -20.86 -23.46
C ASP A 123 -10.99 -19.52 -23.73
N TYR A 124 -10.00 -19.20 -22.91
CA TYR A 124 -9.18 -18.02 -23.07
C TYR A 124 -8.08 -18.31 -24.11
N LYS A 125 -8.20 -17.76 -25.33
CA LYS A 125 -7.05 -17.67 -26.26
C LYS A 125 -6.36 -16.32 -26.08
N THR A 126 -5.20 -16.34 -25.45
CA THR A 126 -4.21 -15.25 -25.47
C THR A 126 -3.67 -15.07 -26.89
N LYS A 127 -3.75 -13.84 -27.41
CA LYS A 127 -3.04 -13.37 -28.60
C LYS A 127 -1.86 -12.51 -28.18
#